data_AF-A0A966HXF1-F1
#
_entry.id   AF-A0A966HXF1-F1
#
_cell.length_a   1.000
_cell.length_b   1.000
_cell.length_c   1.000
_cell.angle_alpha   90.00
_cell.angle_beta   90.00
_cell.angle_gamma   90.00
#
_symmetry.space_group_name_H-M   'P 1'
#
loop_
_entity.id
_entity.type
_entity.pdbx_description
1 polymer ?
#
loop_
_entity_poly.entity_id
_entity_poly.type
_entity_poly.pdbx_seq_one_letter_code
_entity_poly.pdbx_strand_id
1 'polypeptide(L)'
;MSAKELVNLYIDICDQILVDNNLNQNNKYLFFSSLEQSIDQFAINLHTELNLNISNFHDLNYYSKWKLLSNEAALANIIKREMGDDGFLSDILIAKDKLLIPIDTSIIASNDPINLKKLNSILDKYKSFILLLRKTLEEC
;
A
#
# COMPACT_ATOMS: atom_id res chain seq x y z
N MET A 1 -16.89 -3.94 -12.10
CA MET A 1 -15.66 -4.56 -11.55
C MET A 1 -15.88 -4.77 -10.07
N SER A 2 -15.56 -5.96 -9.59
CA SER A 2 -15.51 -6.27 -8.16
C SER A 2 -14.30 -5.60 -7.51
N ALA A 3 -14.35 -5.35 -6.19
CA ALA A 3 -13.21 -4.81 -5.44
C ALA A 3 -11.96 -5.70 -5.63
N LYS A 4 -12.14 -7.02 -5.67
CA LYS A 4 -11.07 -8.00 -5.93
C LYS A 4 -10.38 -7.82 -7.28
N GLU A 5 -11.13 -7.53 -8.34
CA GLU A 5 -10.57 -7.23 -9.67
C GLU A 5 -9.79 -5.91 -9.68
N LEU A 6 -10.32 -4.89 -8.99
CA LEU A 6 -9.66 -3.58 -8.89
C LEU A 6 -8.32 -3.68 -8.14
N VAL A 7 -8.24 -4.48 -7.07
CA VAL A 7 -6.97 -4.72 -6.36
C VAL A 7 -5.88 -5.18 -7.34
N ASN A 8 -6.18 -6.18 -8.16
CA ASN A 8 -5.23 -6.75 -9.10
C ASN A 8 -4.90 -5.77 -10.24
N LEU A 9 -5.91 -5.07 -10.78
CA LEU A 9 -5.71 -4.05 -11.82
C LEU A 9 -4.71 -2.97 -11.36
N TYR A 10 -4.85 -2.46 -10.14
CA TYR A 10 -3.95 -1.45 -9.62
C TYR A 10 -2.53 -1.98 -9.36
N ILE A 11 -2.38 -3.26 -9.01
CA ILE A 11 -1.07 -3.93 -8.91
C ILE A 11 -0.42 -4.03 -10.29
N ASP A 12 -1.18 -4.44 -11.31
CA ASP A 12 -0.69 -4.54 -12.68
C ASP A 12 -0.23 -3.18 -13.22
N ILE A 13 -0.96 -2.11 -12.89
CA ILE A 13 -0.53 -0.73 -13.21
C ILE A 13 0.79 -0.40 -12.51
N CYS A 14 0.96 -0.78 -11.24
CA CYS A 14 2.23 -0.57 -10.53
C CYS A 14 3.38 -1.30 -11.23
N ASP A 15 3.19 -2.57 -11.61
CA ASP A 15 4.19 -3.35 -12.33
C ASP A 15 4.56 -2.70 -13.68
N GLN A 16 3.58 -2.25 -14.45
CA GLN A 16 3.82 -1.57 -15.73
C GLN A 16 4.68 -0.31 -15.56
N ILE A 17 4.41 0.50 -14.53
CA ILE A 17 5.19 1.71 -14.22
C ILE A 17 6.64 1.36 -13.87
N LEU A 18 6.88 0.25 -13.16
CA LEU A 18 8.22 -0.19 -12.79
C LEU A 18 8.99 -0.78 -13.98
N VAL A 19 8.30 -1.40 -14.96
CA VAL A 19 8.90 -1.98 -16.17
C VAL A 19 9.35 -0.92 -17.18
N ASP A 20 8.64 0.21 -17.28
CA ASP A 20 8.90 1.25 -18.29
C ASP A 20 10.29 1.93 -18.13
N ASN A 21 11.05 1.64 -17.05
CA ASN A 21 12.39 2.15 -16.72
C ASN A 21 12.57 3.68 -16.69
N ASN A 22 11.58 4.45 -17.16
CA ASN A 22 11.54 5.90 -17.13
C ASN A 22 10.90 6.37 -15.82
N LEU A 23 11.59 6.16 -14.70
CA LEU A 23 11.08 6.49 -13.37
C LEU A 23 11.23 8.00 -13.05
N ASN A 24 10.57 8.83 -13.86
CA ASN A 24 10.43 10.26 -13.60
C ASN A 24 9.48 10.53 -12.41
N GLN A 25 9.43 11.78 -11.96
CA GLN A 25 8.65 12.15 -10.78
C GLN A 25 7.13 11.90 -10.93
N ASN A 26 6.57 12.11 -12.12
CA ASN A 26 5.15 11.83 -12.38
C ASN A 26 4.85 10.33 -12.28
N ASN A 27 5.73 9.48 -12.81
CA ASN A 27 5.61 8.03 -12.71
C ASN A 27 5.72 7.53 -11.26
N LYS A 28 6.55 8.18 -10.42
CA LYS A 28 6.60 7.88 -8.98
C LYS A 28 5.28 8.25 -8.28
N TYR A 29 4.70 9.42 -8.60
CA TYR A 29 3.40 9.80 -8.05
C TYR A 29 2.29 8.86 -8.48
N LEU A 30 2.27 8.50 -9.77
CA LEU A 30 1.30 7.57 -10.31
C LEU A 30 1.42 6.18 -9.65
N PHE A 31 2.66 5.70 -9.45
CA PHE A 31 2.91 4.45 -8.72
C PHE A 31 2.28 4.47 -7.32
N PHE A 32 2.56 5.50 -6.51
CA PHE A 32 2.01 5.58 -5.17
C PHE A 32 0.48 5.74 -5.17
N SER A 33 -0.06 6.52 -6.11
CA SER A 33 -1.51 6.66 -6.25
C SER A 33 -2.16 5.31 -6.58
N SER A 34 -1.63 4.55 -7.55
CA SER A 34 -2.15 3.24 -7.91
C SER A 34 -2.02 2.24 -6.76
N LEU A 35 -0.88 2.24 -6.07
CA LEU A 35 -0.66 1.37 -4.92
C LEU A 35 -1.67 1.65 -3.79
N GLU A 36 -1.90 2.92 -3.46
CA GLU A 36 -2.90 3.32 -2.46
C GLU A 36 -4.32 2.90 -2.86
N GLN A 37 -4.68 3.02 -4.14
CA GLN A 37 -5.97 2.52 -4.63
C GLN A 37 -6.09 1.00 -4.50
N SER A 38 -5.04 0.25 -4.81
CA SER A 38 -5.04 -1.21 -4.57
C SER A 38 -5.28 -1.53 -3.10
N ILE A 39 -4.54 -0.87 -2.20
CA ILE A 39 -4.61 -1.06 -0.75
C ILE A 39 -6.02 -0.71 -0.22
N ASP A 40 -6.62 0.36 -0.74
CA ASP A 40 -7.96 0.80 -0.38
C ASP A 40 -9.04 -0.19 -0.81
N GLN A 41 -8.99 -0.62 -2.08
CA GLN A 41 -9.93 -1.61 -2.62
C GLN A 41 -9.80 -2.95 -1.90
N PHE A 42 -8.61 -3.33 -1.46
CA PHE A 42 -8.43 -4.55 -0.69
C PHE A 42 -9.07 -4.42 0.70
N ALA A 43 -8.94 -3.27 1.37
CA ALA A 43 -9.64 -3.02 2.63
C ALA A 43 -11.17 -3.09 2.48
N ILE A 44 -11.72 -2.52 1.39
CA ILE A 44 -13.15 -2.60 1.06
C ILE A 44 -13.58 -4.05 0.82
N ASN A 45 -12.76 -4.83 0.10
CA ASN A 45 -13.05 -6.24 -0.13
C ASN A 45 -13.10 -7.01 1.20
N LEU A 46 -12.10 -6.83 2.06
CA LEU A 46 -12.05 -7.48 3.37
C LEU A 46 -13.23 -7.11 4.26
N HIS A 47 -13.58 -5.83 4.32
CA HIS A 47 -14.73 -5.36 5.08
C HIS A 47 -16.03 -6.05 4.63
N THR A 48 -16.19 -6.26 3.32
CA THR A 48 -17.35 -6.91 2.71
C THR A 48 -17.33 -8.43 2.94
N GLU A 49 -16.20 -9.09 2.71
CA GLU A 49 -16.03 -10.55 2.88
C GLU A 49 -16.24 -10.98 4.34
N LEU A 50 -15.76 -10.17 5.30
CA LEU A 50 -15.92 -10.42 6.73
C LEU A 50 -17.26 -9.92 7.31
N ASN A 51 -18.09 -9.26 6.48
CA ASN A 51 -19.37 -8.65 6.88
C ASN A 51 -19.24 -7.78 8.15
N LEU A 52 -18.20 -6.94 8.20
CA LEU A 52 -17.93 -6.09 9.35
C LEU A 52 -18.94 -4.95 9.40
N ASN A 53 -19.40 -4.59 10.60
CA ASN A 53 -20.32 -3.48 10.80
C ASN A 53 -19.55 -2.22 11.25
N ILE A 54 -18.76 -1.65 10.34
CA ILE A 54 -18.00 -0.43 10.58
C ILE A 54 -18.66 0.74 9.86
N SER A 55 -19.23 1.68 10.63
CA SER A 55 -19.88 2.86 10.07
C SER A 55 -18.90 3.76 9.33
N ASN A 56 -19.33 4.31 8.18
CA ASN A 56 -18.57 5.22 7.33
C ASN A 56 -17.22 4.65 6.83
N PHE A 57 -17.06 3.32 6.80
CA PHE A 57 -15.80 2.69 6.40
C PHE A 57 -15.34 3.12 5.01
N HIS A 58 -16.27 3.24 4.05
CA HIS A 58 -15.96 3.63 2.67
C HIS A 58 -15.43 5.07 2.53
N ASP A 59 -15.80 5.96 3.45
CA ASP A 59 -15.42 7.39 3.42
C ASP A 59 -14.02 7.64 3.99
N LEU A 60 -13.44 6.64 4.66
CA LEU A 60 -12.11 6.74 5.25
C LEU A 60 -11.01 6.63 4.19
N ASN A 61 -9.87 7.26 4.46
CA ASN A 61 -8.65 7.00 3.70
C ASN A 61 -8.15 5.57 3.98
N TYR A 62 -7.30 5.05 3.08
CA TYR A 62 -6.79 3.68 3.18
C TYR A 62 -6.13 3.39 4.54
N TYR A 63 -5.33 4.31 5.07
CA TYR A 63 -4.60 4.08 6.32
C TYR A 63 -5.56 3.94 7.51
N SER A 64 -6.58 4.80 7.59
CA SER A 64 -7.64 4.71 8.59
C SER A 64 -8.46 3.43 8.46
N LYS A 65 -8.77 2.98 7.24
CA LYS A 65 -9.44 1.69 6.99
C LYS A 65 -8.62 0.53 7.57
N TRP A 66 -7.33 0.46 7.25
CA TRP A 66 -6.43 -0.58 7.75
C TRP A 66 -6.23 -0.52 9.27
N LYS A 67 -6.20 0.68 9.85
CA LYS A 67 -6.18 0.84 11.31
C LYS A 67 -7.41 0.23 11.96
N LEU A 68 -8.60 0.39 11.39
CA LEU A 68 -9.82 -0.24 11.92
C LEU A 68 -9.81 -1.75 11.72
N LEU A 69 -9.41 -2.24 10.54
CA LEU A 69 -9.27 -3.68 10.27
C LEU A 69 -8.23 -4.34 11.20
N SER A 70 -7.24 -3.60 11.69
CA SER A 70 -6.25 -4.10 12.64
C SER A 70 -6.83 -4.49 14.02
N ASN A 71 -8.09 -4.12 14.30
CA ASN A 71 -8.80 -4.52 15.51
C ASN A 71 -9.44 -5.91 15.39
N GLU A 72 -9.59 -6.45 14.18
CA GLU A 72 -10.16 -7.78 13.95
C GLU A 72 -9.18 -8.86 14.39
N ALA A 73 -9.58 -9.67 15.38
CA ALA A 73 -8.68 -10.62 16.04
C ALA A 73 -7.98 -11.59 15.08
N ALA A 74 -8.67 -12.06 14.05
CA ALA A 74 -8.14 -12.98 13.05
C ALA A 74 -6.99 -12.37 12.21
N LEU A 75 -7.02 -11.06 11.97
CA LEU A 75 -6.09 -10.38 11.06
C LEU A 75 -5.13 -9.41 11.78
N ALA A 76 -5.41 -9.09 13.05
CA ALA A 76 -4.74 -8.04 13.82
C ALA A 76 -3.21 -8.17 13.79
N ASN A 77 -2.68 -9.38 14.00
CA ASN A 77 -1.23 -9.60 14.04
C ASN A 77 -0.56 -9.34 12.68
N ILE A 78 -1.23 -9.72 11.59
CA ILE A 78 -0.71 -9.53 10.23
C ILE A 78 -0.73 -8.05 9.87
N ILE A 79 -1.85 -7.36 10.13
CA ILE A 79 -2.02 -5.95 9.80
C ILE A 79 -1.12 -5.05 10.65
N LYS A 80 -1.10 -5.26 11.97
CA LYS A 80 -0.28 -4.43 12.88
C LYS A 80 1.21 -4.53 12.58
N ARG A 81 1.69 -5.69 12.14
CA ARG A 81 3.08 -5.85 11.69
C ARG A 81 3.40 -4.92 10.53
N GLU A 82 2.53 -4.85 9.53
CA GLU A 82 2.75 -3.99 8.35
C GLU A 82 2.50 -2.50 8.60
N MET A 83 1.79 -2.16 9.69
CA MET A 83 1.63 -0.79 10.18
C MET A 83 2.79 -0.32 11.07
N GLY A 84 3.64 -1.22 11.55
CA GLY A 84 4.82 -0.88 12.35
C GLY A 84 5.92 -0.22 11.53
N ASP A 85 6.99 0.23 12.19
CA ASP A 85 8.07 0.99 11.56
C ASP A 85 8.77 0.25 10.39
N ASP A 86 8.86 -1.08 10.47
CA ASP A 86 9.46 -1.94 9.43
C ASP A 86 8.46 -2.37 8.33
N GLY A 87 7.19 -2.02 8.50
CA GLY A 87 6.08 -2.44 7.66
C GLY A 87 5.94 -1.63 6.38
N PHE A 88 5.33 -2.23 5.36
CA PHE A 88 5.21 -1.56 4.05
C PHE A 88 4.32 -0.31 4.07
N LEU A 89 3.36 -0.21 5.00
CA LEU A 89 2.51 0.98 5.11
C LEU A 89 3.33 2.18 5.59
N SER A 90 4.24 1.96 6.55
CA SER A 90 5.19 2.98 7.02
C SER A 90 6.18 3.36 5.92
N ASP A 91 6.68 2.38 5.15
CA ASP A 91 7.54 2.62 3.99
C ASP A 91 6.87 3.53 2.94
N ILE A 92 5.57 3.36 2.68
CA ILE A 92 4.81 4.21 1.76
C ILE A 92 4.76 5.65 2.27
N LEU A 93 4.42 5.86 3.54
CA LEU A 93 4.32 7.19 4.13
C LEU A 93 5.65 7.94 4.06
N ILE A 94 6.75 7.28 4.47
CA ILE A 94 8.11 7.86 4.41
C ILE A 94 8.50 8.16 2.96
N ALA A 95 8.20 7.26 2.03
CA ALA A 95 8.57 7.46 0.63
C ALA A 95 7.79 8.60 -0.03
N LYS A 96 6.51 8.76 0.30
CA LYS A 96 5.68 9.88 -0.17
C LYS A 96 6.13 11.21 0.39
N ASP A 97 6.49 11.28 1.68
CA ASP A 97 7.01 12.51 2.29
C ASP A 97 8.28 12.99 1.57
N LYS A 98 9.21 12.07 1.28
CA LYS A 98 10.42 12.35 0.49
C LYS A 98 10.15 12.78 -0.96
N LEU A 99 9.01 12.43 -1.55
CA LEU A 99 8.64 12.88 -2.89
C LEU A 99 8.11 14.32 -2.91
N LEU A 100 7.52 14.76 -1.80
CA LEU A 100 6.93 16.10 -1.65
C LEU A 100 7.98 17.15 -1.29
N ILE A 101 9.08 16.73 -0.62
CA ILE A 101 10.18 17.62 -0.24
C ILE A 101 11.05 17.90 -1.48
N PRO A 102 11.24 19.18 -1.89
CA PRO A 102 12.18 19.51 -2.95
C PRO A 102 13.61 19.15 -2.51
N ILE A 103 14.41 18.60 -3.43
CA ILE A 103 15.80 18.24 -3.15
C ILE A 103 16.56 19.50 -2.74
N ASP A 104 16.96 19.58 -1.47
CA ASP A 104 17.84 20.63 -1.01
C ASP A 104 19.26 20.33 -1.49
N THR A 105 19.72 21.12 -2.47
CA THR A 105 21.05 20.98 -3.07
C THR A 105 22.17 21.47 -2.15
N SER A 106 21.83 22.08 -1.01
CA SER A 106 22.80 22.63 -0.05
C SER A 106 23.24 21.66 1.04
N ILE A 107 22.60 20.49 1.18
CA ILE A 107 22.85 19.53 2.25
C ILE A 107 23.35 18.18 1.68
N ILE A 108 24.58 17.79 2.05
CA ILE A 108 25.24 16.52 1.63
C ILE A 108 24.67 15.31 2.41
N ALA A 109 23.85 15.52 3.44
CA ALA A 109 23.25 14.47 4.24
C ALA A 109 22.11 13.75 3.48
N SER A 110 22.43 12.57 2.95
CA SER A 110 21.52 11.48 2.58
C SER A 110 20.15 11.88 2.00
N ASN A 111 20.14 12.65 0.90
CA ASN A 111 19.00 12.70 -0.01
C ASN A 111 18.88 11.33 -0.71
N ASP A 112 18.51 10.25 0.00
CA ASP A 112 18.31 8.93 -0.61
C ASP A 112 17.04 8.98 -1.47
N PRO A 113 17.19 9.14 -2.80
CA PRO A 113 16.06 9.42 -3.66
C PRO A 113 15.21 8.17 -3.81
N ILE A 114 13.89 8.35 -3.91
CA ILE A 114 12.99 7.22 -4.21
C ILE A 114 13.36 6.64 -5.57
N ASN A 115 14.02 5.49 -5.53
CA ASN A 115 14.57 4.80 -6.69
C ASN A 115 13.77 3.52 -6.99
N LEU A 116 14.05 2.92 -8.14
CA LEU A 116 13.36 1.72 -8.61
C LEU A 116 13.43 0.56 -7.60
N LYS A 117 14.57 0.38 -6.92
CA LYS A 117 14.75 -0.67 -5.90
C LYS A 117 13.80 -0.48 -4.71
N LYS A 118 13.65 0.76 -4.22
CA LYS A 118 12.73 1.06 -3.12
C LYS A 118 11.27 0.81 -3.53
N LEU A 119 10.87 1.22 -4.74
CA LEU A 119 9.51 1.00 -5.22
C LEU A 119 9.18 -0.49 -5.41
N ASN A 120 10.09 -1.26 -6.02
CA ASN A 120 9.96 -2.71 -6.12
C ASN A 120 9.82 -3.34 -4.74
N SER A 121 10.69 -2.97 -3.79
CA SER A 121 10.62 -3.51 -2.43
C SER A 121 9.29 -3.22 -1.74
N ILE A 122 8.70 -2.04 -1.92
CA ILE A 122 7.38 -1.70 -1.38
C ILE A 122 6.30 -2.59 -2.03
N LEU A 123 6.32 -2.71 -3.37
CA LEU A 123 5.34 -3.50 -4.10
C LEU A 123 5.41 -4.99 -3.74
N ASP A 124 6.62 -5.55 -3.62
CA ASP A 124 6.84 -6.95 -3.26
C ASP A 124 6.34 -7.26 -1.85
N LYS A 125 6.59 -6.37 -0.89
CA LYS A 125 6.04 -6.47 0.47
C LYS A 125 4.51 -6.44 0.45
N TYR A 126 3.92 -5.51 -0.30
CA TYR A 126 2.46 -5.42 -0.44
C TYR A 126 1.84 -6.67 -1.08
N LYS A 127 2.42 -7.17 -2.18
CA LYS A 127 1.99 -8.43 -2.83
C LYS A 127 2.04 -9.61 -1.87
N SER A 128 3.13 -9.71 -1.10
CA SER A 128 3.30 -10.75 -0.08
C SER A 128 2.26 -10.64 1.03
N PHE A 129 1.95 -9.42 1.48
CA PHE A 129 0.91 -9.15 2.47
C PHE A 129 -0.49 -9.56 1.99
N ILE A 130 -0.88 -9.18 0.78
CA ILE A 130 -2.19 -9.58 0.21
C ILE A 130 -2.29 -11.10 0.11
N LEU A 131 -1.24 -11.75 -0.39
CA LEU A 131 -1.21 -13.20 -0.53
C LEU A 131 -1.38 -13.89 0.82
N LEU A 132 -0.67 -13.42 1.85
CA LEU A 132 -0.78 -13.94 3.21
C LEU A 132 -2.21 -13.76 3.75
N LEU A 133 -2.77 -12.56 3.65
CA LEU A 133 -4.13 -12.31 4.14
C LEU A 133 -5.19 -13.14 3.42
N ARG A 134 -5.11 -13.24 2.09
CA ARG A 134 -6.04 -14.09 1.30
C ARG A 134 -5.99 -15.55 1.77
N LYS A 135 -4.78 -16.10 1.98
CA LYS A 135 -4.63 -17.47 2.50
C LYS A 135 -5.22 -17.62 3.90
N THR A 136 -4.95 -16.67 4.79
CA THR A 136 -5.53 -16.69 6.14
C THR A 136 -7.05 -16.69 6.11
N LEU A 137 -7.67 -15.97 5.17
CA LEU A 137 -9.13 -15.92 5.03
C LEU A 137 -9.72 -17.18 4.39
N GLU A 138 -8.98 -17.86 3.50
CA GLU A 138 -9.39 -19.15 2.93
C GLU A 138 -9.29 -20.29 3.97
N GLU A 139 -8.43 -20.14 4.97
CA GLU A 139 -8.22 -21.13 6.06
C GLU A 139 -9.12 -20.91 7.29
N CYS A 140 -9.81 -19.77 7.40
CA CYS A 140 -10.74 -19.44 8.50
C CYS A 140 -12.20 -19.75 8.15
#